data_AF-S4WBJ5-F1
#
_entry.id   AF-S4WBJ5-F1
#
_cell.length_a   1.000
_cell.length_b   1.000
_cell.length_c   1.000
_cell.angle_alpha   90.00
_cell.angle_beta   90.00
_cell.angle_gamma   90.00
#
_symmetry.space_group_name_H-M   'P 1'
#
loop_
_entity.id
_entity.type
_entity.pdbx_description
1 polymer ?
#
loop_
_entity_poly.entity_id
_entity_poly.type
_entity_poly.pdbx_seq_one_letter_code
_entity_poly.pdbx_strand_id
1 'polypeptide(L)'
;MNLEIDSLDALFDVDVTDFFELPPEDEIMDRKDSAKVFLETIQAMYIPIRPDELTYIGTQLPVYNLKTLLFGNENWLDMDLLNQEVIGPHVQGMRVISDVSSALSASNQDSFSNFHALALDHADFIQSIIDRGVLKRRQFLEQLRNQPGFHGKSTSIFFTGKNKNENGSAQVLEYAKKRLRTLGVYDGESFSHTTE
;
A
#
# COMPACT_ATOMS: atom_id res chain seq x y z
N MET A 1 5.82 -17.47 -56.07
CA MET A 1 4.96 -16.26 -56.01
C MET A 1 3.62 -16.67 -55.44
N ASN A 2 3.26 -16.02 -54.33
CA ASN A 2 1.99 -15.89 -53.59
C ASN A 2 0.99 -17.05 -53.54
N LEU A 3 0.84 -17.64 -52.34
CA LEU A 3 -0.46 -18.06 -51.84
C LEU A 3 -1.21 -16.78 -51.45
N GLU A 4 -2.21 -16.37 -52.23
CA GLU A 4 -3.21 -15.41 -51.77
C GLU A 4 -4.25 -16.19 -50.99
N ILE A 5 -4.39 -15.87 -49.70
CA ILE A 5 -5.50 -16.36 -48.88
C ILE A 5 -6.72 -15.54 -49.31
N ASP A 6 -7.65 -16.19 -50.01
CA ASP A 6 -8.95 -15.60 -50.34
C ASP A 6 -9.81 -15.56 -49.07
N SER A 7 -9.94 -14.35 -48.50
CA SER A 7 -10.67 -14.10 -47.25
C SER A 7 -12.19 -14.22 -47.38
N LEU A 8 -12.71 -14.61 -48.55
CA LEU A 8 -14.15 -14.80 -48.77
C LEU A 8 -14.67 -16.19 -48.38
N ASP A 9 -13.81 -17.22 -48.34
CA ASP A 9 -14.21 -18.60 -48.01
C ASP A 9 -14.26 -18.90 -46.49
N ALA A 10 -13.90 -17.92 -45.65
CA ALA A 10 -13.97 -18.01 -44.19
C ALA A 10 -15.09 -17.14 -43.59
N LEU A 11 -16.09 -16.76 -44.40
CA LEU A 11 -17.35 -16.26 -43.85
C LEU A 11 -18.12 -17.44 -43.27
N PHE A 12 -18.01 -17.59 -41.95
CA PHE A 12 -19.00 -18.28 -41.16
C PHE A 12 -20.37 -17.74 -41.56
N ASP A 13 -21.22 -18.61 -42.10
CA ASP A 13 -22.61 -18.30 -42.39
C ASP A 13 -23.33 -18.18 -41.04
N VAL A 14 -23.29 -16.98 -40.45
CA VAL A 14 -23.95 -16.67 -39.20
C VAL A 14 -25.43 -16.50 -39.52
N ASP A 15 -26.21 -17.56 -39.33
CA ASP A 15 -27.65 -17.52 -39.53
C ASP A 15 -28.27 -16.55 -38.52
N VAL A 16 -29.09 -15.61 -39.03
CA VAL A 16 -29.62 -14.48 -38.24
C VAL A 16 -30.60 -14.92 -37.15
N THR A 17 -30.97 -16.19 -37.17
CA THR A 17 -31.86 -16.84 -36.20
C THR A 17 -31.18 -17.27 -34.90
N ASP A 18 -29.84 -17.30 -34.83
CA ASP A 18 -29.09 -17.61 -33.60
C ASP A 18 -28.88 -16.38 -32.68
N PHE A 19 -29.37 -15.21 -33.10
CA PHE A 19 -29.41 -14.03 -32.23
C PHE A 19 -30.57 -14.18 -31.24
N PHE A 20 -30.25 -14.48 -29.98
CA PHE A 20 -31.16 -14.30 -28.86
C PHE A 20 -31.63 -12.83 -28.85
N GLU A 21 -32.93 -12.59 -29.06
CA GLU A 21 -33.53 -11.28 -28.78
C GLU A 21 -33.52 -11.04 -27.28
N LEU A 22 -32.64 -10.14 -26.83
CA LEU A 22 -32.65 -9.66 -25.46
C LEU A 22 -34.00 -8.96 -25.20
N PRO A 23 -34.64 -9.18 -24.05
CA PRO A 23 -35.84 -8.44 -23.69
C PRO A 23 -35.54 -6.94 -23.75
N PRO A 24 -36.51 -6.10 -24.17
CA PRO A 24 -36.31 -4.66 -24.26
C PRO A 24 -35.86 -4.13 -22.90
N GLU A 25 -34.71 -3.46 -22.86
CA GLU A 25 -34.27 -2.72 -21.66
C GLU A 25 -35.22 -1.54 -21.46
N ASP A 26 -36.08 -1.63 -20.44
CA ASP A 26 -37.09 -0.61 -20.14
C ASP A 26 -36.49 0.74 -19.68
N GLU A 27 -35.19 0.79 -19.39
CA GLU A 27 -34.45 2.01 -19.09
C GLU A 27 -33.11 2.05 -19.82
N ILE A 28 -32.92 3.05 -20.70
CA ILE A 28 -31.62 3.33 -21.31
C ILE A 28 -30.71 3.86 -20.20
N MET A 29 -29.82 3.02 -19.69
CA MET A 29 -28.83 3.43 -18.70
C MET A 29 -27.92 4.53 -19.29
N ASP A 30 -27.99 5.75 -18.76
CA ASP A 30 -27.01 6.80 -19.07
C ASP A 30 -25.72 6.52 -18.26
N ARG A 31 -24.55 6.91 -18.77
CA ARG A 31 -23.24 6.77 -18.09
C ARG A 31 -23.25 7.35 -16.67
N LYS A 32 -24.16 8.29 -16.39
CA LYS A 32 -24.38 8.89 -15.06
C LYS A 32 -24.95 7.91 -14.03
N ASP A 33 -25.66 6.86 -14.44
CA ASP A 33 -26.27 5.92 -13.52
C ASP A 33 -25.27 4.86 -13.02
N SER A 34 -24.26 4.52 -13.82
CA SER A 34 -23.15 3.66 -13.38
C SER A 34 -22.36 4.26 -12.20
N ALA A 35 -22.27 5.59 -12.11
CA ALA A 35 -21.57 6.28 -11.02
C ALA A 35 -22.33 6.25 -9.68
N LYS A 36 -23.61 5.84 -9.66
CA LYS A 36 -24.42 5.73 -8.43
C LYS A 36 -24.40 4.31 -7.84
N VAL A 37 -23.88 3.34 -8.58
CA VAL A 37 -23.79 1.94 -8.12
C VAL A 37 -22.50 1.80 -7.30
N PHE A 38 -22.64 1.41 -6.04
CA PHE A 38 -21.51 1.06 -5.20
C PHE A 38 -21.23 -0.44 -5.32
N LEU A 39 -20.00 -0.79 -5.70
CA LEU A 39 -19.56 -2.19 -5.72
C LEU A 39 -19.08 -2.58 -4.30
N GLU A 40 -19.96 -3.17 -3.50
CA GLU A 40 -19.67 -3.55 -2.10
C GLU A 40 -18.99 -4.94 -1.95
N THR A 41 -18.78 -5.67 -3.06
CA THR A 41 -18.31 -7.06 -3.02
C THR A 41 -16.87 -7.20 -2.54
N ILE A 42 -16.03 -6.18 -2.76
CA ILE A 42 -14.59 -6.20 -2.43
C ILE A 42 -14.37 -5.50 -1.10
N GLN A 43 -14.00 -6.25 -0.05
CA GLN A 43 -13.80 -5.70 1.29
C GLN A 43 -12.52 -4.87 1.40
N ALA A 44 -11.43 -5.33 0.77
CA ALA A 44 -10.15 -4.64 0.77
C ALA A 44 -9.39 -4.84 -0.55
N MET A 45 -8.55 -3.87 -0.92
CA MET A 45 -7.67 -3.93 -2.09
C MET A 45 -6.28 -3.43 -1.72
N TYR A 46 -5.25 -4.21 -2.05
CA TYR A 46 -3.86 -3.77 -1.94
C TYR A 46 -3.37 -3.22 -3.28
N ILE A 47 -2.89 -1.98 -3.27
CA ILE A 47 -2.48 -1.23 -4.44
C ILE A 47 -1.04 -0.74 -4.23
N PRO A 48 -0.03 -1.60 -4.46
CA PRO A 48 1.35 -1.17 -4.44
C PRO A 48 1.64 -0.30 -5.67
N ILE A 49 2.26 0.85 -5.46
CA ILE A 49 2.66 1.77 -6.53
C ILE A 49 4.16 2.04 -6.45
N ARG A 50 4.77 2.42 -7.58
CA ARG A 50 6.13 2.96 -7.63
C ARG A 50 6.14 4.45 -7.27
N PRO A 51 7.32 5.05 -7.05
CA PRO A 51 7.44 6.50 -6.98
C PRO A 51 6.77 7.17 -8.19
N ASP A 52 6.17 8.34 -7.98
CA ASP A 52 5.46 9.17 -8.97
C ASP A 52 4.14 8.61 -9.54
N GLU A 53 3.78 7.35 -9.24
CA GLU A 53 2.56 6.73 -9.78
C GLU A 53 1.27 7.20 -9.08
N LEU A 54 1.40 7.80 -7.89
CA LEU A 54 0.27 8.31 -7.10
C LEU A 54 -0.59 9.30 -7.89
N THR A 55 0.04 10.16 -8.70
CA THR A 55 -0.66 11.15 -9.54
C THR A 55 -1.65 10.49 -10.51
N TYR A 56 -1.32 9.31 -11.04
CA TYR A 56 -2.16 8.60 -11.99
C TYR A 56 -3.18 7.71 -11.28
N ILE A 57 -2.72 6.87 -10.36
CA ILE A 57 -3.59 5.90 -9.68
C ILE A 57 -4.58 6.60 -8.75
N GLY A 58 -4.13 7.63 -8.03
CA GLY A 58 -4.96 8.39 -7.11
C GLY A 58 -6.13 9.12 -7.78
N THR A 59 -5.98 9.50 -9.05
CA THR A 59 -7.04 10.18 -9.83
C THR A 59 -7.97 9.19 -10.55
N GLN A 60 -7.52 7.96 -10.80
CA GLN A 60 -8.31 6.92 -11.47
C GLN A 60 -9.19 6.14 -10.49
N LEU A 61 -8.69 5.83 -9.28
CA LEU A 61 -9.46 5.08 -8.28
C LEU A 61 -10.85 5.65 -7.98
N PRO A 62 -11.05 6.97 -7.84
CA PRO A 62 -12.36 7.56 -7.60
C PRO A 62 -13.41 7.18 -8.66
N VAL A 63 -13.00 6.95 -9.90
CA VAL A 63 -13.91 6.66 -11.04
C VAL A 63 -14.65 5.33 -10.85
N TYR A 64 -14.06 4.38 -10.12
CA TYR A 64 -14.65 3.05 -9.92
C TYR A 64 -15.71 3.00 -8.80
N ASN A 65 -15.86 4.06 -8.01
CA ASN A 65 -16.84 4.16 -6.92
C ASN A 65 -16.87 2.93 -5.98
N LEU A 66 -15.69 2.39 -5.66
CA LEU A 66 -15.54 1.19 -4.83
C LEU A 66 -15.72 1.52 -3.35
N LYS A 67 -16.55 0.73 -2.65
CA LYS A 67 -16.66 0.78 -1.20
C LYS A 67 -15.73 -0.27 -0.57
N THR A 68 -14.42 0.01 -0.65
CA THR A 68 -13.36 -0.96 -0.35
C THR A 68 -12.29 -0.32 0.53
N LEU A 69 -11.77 -1.04 1.52
CA LEU A 69 -10.62 -0.59 2.31
C LEU A 69 -9.35 -0.67 1.45
N LEU A 70 -8.71 0.47 1.21
CA LEU A 70 -7.49 0.54 0.41
C LEU A 70 -6.26 0.32 1.28
N PHE A 71 -5.35 -0.53 0.82
CA PHE A 71 -4.01 -0.70 1.36
C PHE A 71 -2.99 -0.25 0.32
N GLY A 72 -2.01 0.56 0.72
CA GLY A 72 -0.90 1.01 -0.12
C GLY A 72 0.46 0.69 0.50
N ASN A 73 1.51 0.75 -0.31
CA ASN A 73 2.89 0.81 0.19
C ASN A 73 3.32 2.26 0.46
N GLU A 74 4.53 2.45 0.98
CA GLU A 74 5.09 3.77 1.35
C GLU A 74 5.09 4.84 0.25
N ASN A 75 5.05 4.47 -1.03
CA ASN A 75 4.97 5.43 -2.14
C ASN A 75 3.64 6.19 -2.19
N TRP A 76 2.64 5.80 -1.40
CA TRP A 76 1.42 6.57 -1.18
C TRP A 76 1.61 7.77 -0.25
N LEU A 77 2.72 7.84 0.48
CA LEU A 77 2.92 8.82 1.54
C LEU A 77 3.29 10.23 1.05
N ASP A 78 3.34 10.47 -0.26
CA ASP A 78 3.51 11.83 -0.80
C ASP A 78 2.28 12.67 -0.43
N MET A 79 2.40 13.39 0.68
CA MET A 79 1.29 14.13 1.26
C MET A 79 0.88 15.32 0.40
N ASP A 80 1.78 15.86 -0.42
CA ASP A 80 1.46 16.97 -1.31
C ASP A 80 0.52 16.50 -2.42
N LEU A 81 0.78 15.32 -3.00
CA LEU A 81 -0.12 14.67 -3.95
C LEU A 81 -1.37 14.09 -3.28
N LEU A 82 -1.21 13.37 -2.17
CA LEU A 82 -2.31 12.68 -1.48
C LEU A 82 -3.35 13.66 -0.91
N ASN A 83 -2.95 14.89 -0.56
CA ASN A 83 -3.85 15.92 -0.07
C ASN A 83 -4.56 16.73 -1.16
N GLN A 84 -4.29 16.45 -2.45
CA GLN A 84 -4.99 17.09 -3.56
C GLN A 84 -6.48 16.77 -3.54
N GLU A 85 -7.31 17.73 -3.95
CA GLU A 85 -8.77 17.60 -3.91
C GLU A 85 -9.31 16.47 -4.79
N VAL A 86 -8.58 16.12 -5.86
CA VAL A 86 -8.93 15.03 -6.79
C VAL A 86 -8.50 13.64 -6.32
N ILE A 87 -7.72 13.54 -5.24
CA ILE A 87 -7.21 12.26 -4.69
C ILE A 87 -7.70 12.07 -3.25
N GLY A 88 -7.29 12.96 -2.35
CA GLY A 88 -7.42 12.79 -0.91
C GLY A 88 -8.82 12.45 -0.40
N PRO A 89 -9.87 13.16 -0.81
CA PRO A 89 -11.24 12.86 -0.39
C PRO A 89 -11.70 11.43 -0.72
N HIS A 90 -11.14 10.80 -1.76
CA HIS A 90 -11.58 9.51 -2.26
C HIS A 90 -10.83 8.31 -1.67
N VAL A 91 -9.70 8.57 -0.99
CA VAL A 91 -8.89 7.54 -0.34
C VAL A 91 -8.88 7.68 1.18
N GLN A 92 -9.88 8.35 1.75
CA GLN A 92 -10.04 8.47 3.20
C GLN A 92 -10.15 7.10 3.87
N GLY A 93 -9.41 6.91 4.97
CA GLY A 93 -9.36 5.63 5.69
C GLY A 93 -8.40 4.60 5.07
N MET A 94 -7.69 4.96 3.99
CA MET A 94 -6.60 4.16 3.42
C MET A 94 -5.60 3.78 4.50
N ARG A 95 -5.14 2.53 4.44
CA ARG A 95 -4.02 2.01 5.22
C ARG A 95 -2.76 2.03 4.38
N VAL A 96 -1.66 2.55 4.91
CA VAL A 96 -0.35 2.48 4.26
C VAL A 96 0.57 1.60 5.09
N ILE A 97 1.16 0.60 4.45
CA ILE A 97 2.18 -0.27 5.02
C ILE A 97 3.54 0.35 4.72
N SER A 98 4.29 0.67 5.76
CA SER A 98 5.59 1.35 5.63
C SER A 98 6.56 0.89 6.71
N ASP A 99 7.86 1.02 6.45
CA ASP A 99 8.89 0.78 7.45
C ASP A 99 8.98 1.93 8.48
N VAL A 100 8.41 3.10 8.15
CA VAL A 100 8.46 4.32 8.97
C VAL A 100 7.08 4.74 9.49
N SER A 101 7.07 5.47 10.62
CA SER A 101 5.86 5.85 11.36
C SER A 101 5.16 7.09 10.77
N SER A 102 5.75 7.75 9.79
CA SER A 102 5.28 9.03 9.26
C SER A 102 5.71 9.25 7.81
N ALA A 103 5.02 10.17 7.12
CA ALA A 103 5.36 10.62 5.76
C ALA A 103 6.61 11.49 5.66
N LEU A 104 7.45 11.57 6.71
CA LEU A 104 8.73 12.28 6.65
C LEU A 104 9.61 11.79 5.47
N SER A 105 9.35 10.57 4.98
CA SER A 105 10.03 9.94 3.84
C SER A 105 9.60 10.42 2.45
N ALA A 106 8.46 11.08 2.28
CA ALA A 106 7.83 11.19 0.95
C ALA A 106 7.75 12.61 0.36
N SER A 107 8.00 13.66 1.15
CA SER A 107 8.20 15.00 0.59
C SER A 107 9.68 15.19 0.24
N ASN A 108 9.98 15.58 -1.00
CA ASN A 108 11.35 15.81 -1.50
C ASN A 108 12.15 16.85 -0.69
N GLN A 109 11.53 17.59 0.23
CA GLN A 109 12.16 18.63 1.03
C GLN A 109 12.75 18.13 2.36
N ASP A 110 12.50 16.88 2.79
CA ASP A 110 12.83 16.46 4.17
C ASP A 110 13.55 15.10 4.29
N SER A 111 14.17 14.62 3.21
CA SER A 111 14.93 13.35 3.21
C SER A 111 16.02 13.28 4.30
N PHE A 112 16.67 14.42 4.59
CA PHE A 112 17.63 14.53 5.69
C PHE A 112 17.01 14.30 7.06
N SER A 113 15.82 14.83 7.30
CA SER A 113 15.09 14.63 8.56
C SER A 113 14.68 13.16 8.73
N ASN A 114 14.28 12.50 7.63
CA ASN A 114 14.00 11.07 7.64
C ASN A 114 15.25 10.25 7.99
N PHE A 115 16.37 10.46 7.28
CA PHE A 115 17.62 9.73 7.57
C PHE A 115 18.13 10.00 8.99
N HIS A 116 17.95 11.23 9.49
CA HIS A 116 18.29 11.57 10.87
C HIS A 116 17.43 10.79 11.87
N ALA A 117 16.11 10.73 11.66
CA ALA A 117 15.20 9.98 12.52
C ALA A 117 15.51 8.47 12.52
N LEU A 118 15.75 7.89 11.33
CA LEU A 118 16.19 6.51 11.18
C LEU A 118 17.50 6.24 11.91
N ALA A 119 18.48 7.14 11.77
CA ALA A 119 19.79 7.00 12.41
C ALA A 119 19.69 7.03 13.94
N LEU A 120 18.83 7.89 14.50
CA LEU A 120 18.57 7.94 15.94
C LEU A 120 17.99 6.61 16.45
N ASP A 121 16.93 6.12 15.82
CA ASP A 121 16.32 4.84 16.24
C ASP A 121 17.28 3.66 16.07
N HIS A 122 18.09 3.63 15.00
CA HIS A 122 19.11 2.59 14.81
C HIS A 122 20.21 2.65 15.87
N ALA A 123 20.63 3.85 16.27
CA ALA A 123 21.62 4.02 17.35
C ALA A 123 21.03 3.57 18.69
N ASP A 124 19.80 3.98 19.01
CA ASP A 124 19.08 3.58 20.22
C ASP A 124 18.86 2.06 20.26
N PHE A 125 18.55 1.43 19.12
CA PHE A 125 18.45 -0.02 19.01
C PHE A 125 19.77 -0.72 19.36
N ILE A 126 20.89 -0.29 18.76
CA ILE A 126 22.20 -0.86 19.04
C ILE A 126 22.57 -0.64 20.52
N GLN A 127 22.29 0.55 21.07
CA GLN A 127 22.54 0.86 22.47
C GLN A 127 21.74 -0.06 23.39
N SER A 128 20.47 -0.32 23.08
CA SER A 128 19.61 -1.24 23.86
C SER A 128 20.15 -2.67 23.94
N ILE A 129 20.98 -3.09 22.96
CA ILE A 129 21.66 -4.38 22.97
C ILE A 129 22.92 -4.31 23.83
N ILE A 130 23.71 -3.22 23.70
CA ILE A 130 24.93 -3.00 24.48
C ILE A 130 24.63 -2.93 25.98
N ASP A 131 23.55 -2.24 26.36
CA ASP A 131 23.12 -2.05 27.75
C ASP A 131 22.81 -3.36 28.49
N ARG A 132 22.64 -4.47 27.76
CA ARG A 132 22.50 -5.83 28.33
C ARG A 132 23.84 -6.42 28.81
N GLY A 133 24.91 -5.63 28.86
CA GLY A 133 26.22 -6.04 29.37
C GLY A 133 27.07 -6.81 28.35
N VAL A 134 26.94 -6.50 27.06
CA VAL A 134 27.64 -7.20 26.00
C VAL A 134 29.10 -6.75 25.91
N LEU A 135 30.05 -7.66 26.14
CA LEU A 135 31.50 -7.37 26.13
C LEU A 135 32.25 -7.96 24.92
N LYS A 136 31.63 -8.90 24.20
CA LYS A 136 32.25 -9.62 23.07
C LYS A 136 31.33 -9.64 21.85
N ARG A 137 31.92 -9.58 20.65
CA ARG A 137 31.19 -9.66 19.36
C ARG A 137 30.25 -10.86 19.26
N ARG A 138 30.65 -12.03 19.78
CA ARG A 138 29.81 -13.24 19.75
C ARG A 138 28.52 -13.07 20.56
N GLN A 139 28.63 -12.48 21.75
CA GLN A 139 27.47 -12.20 22.61
C GLN A 139 26.57 -11.14 21.98
N PHE A 140 27.16 -10.12 21.33
CA PHE A 140 26.40 -9.11 20.58
C PHE A 140 25.53 -9.76 19.50
N LEU A 141 26.14 -10.61 18.67
CA LEU A 141 25.41 -11.32 17.60
C LEU A 141 24.29 -12.22 18.14
N GLU A 142 24.52 -12.87 19.28
CA GLU A 142 23.49 -13.70 19.93
C GLU A 142 22.31 -12.86 20.42
N GLN A 143 22.58 -11.74 21.09
CA GLN A 143 21.55 -10.81 21.56
C GLN A 143 20.80 -10.14 20.41
N LEU A 144 21.53 -9.71 19.35
CA LEU A 144 20.95 -9.13 18.15
C LEU A 144 19.94 -10.09 17.49
N ARG A 145 20.28 -11.38 17.39
CA ARG A 145 19.41 -12.40 16.80
C ARG A 145 18.25 -12.81 17.71
N ASN A 146 18.40 -12.69 19.03
CA ASN A 146 17.35 -13.07 19.99
C ASN A 146 16.68 -11.86 20.64
N GLN A 147 16.72 -10.72 19.96
CA GLN A 147 16.09 -9.50 20.43
C GLN A 147 14.55 -9.65 20.35
N PRO A 148 13.80 -9.15 21.35
CA PRO A 148 12.34 -9.32 21.44
C PRO A 148 11.53 -8.38 20.53
N GLY A 149 12.19 -7.48 19.81
CA GLY A 149 11.59 -6.32 19.14
C GLY A 149 12.12 -5.02 19.74
N PHE A 150 12.29 -4.01 18.89
CA PHE A 150 12.60 -2.65 19.28
C PHE A 150 11.59 -1.71 18.64
N HIS A 151 10.94 -0.89 19.46
CA HIS A 151 9.98 0.11 19.02
C HIS A 151 10.59 1.49 19.27
N GLY A 152 11.14 2.06 18.20
CA GLY A 152 11.68 3.41 18.18
C GLY A 152 10.58 4.45 18.02
N LYS A 153 10.97 5.72 17.86
CA LYS A 153 10.03 6.83 17.62
C LYS A 153 9.52 6.85 16.18
N SER A 154 10.37 6.43 15.25
CA SER A 154 10.14 6.52 13.81
C SER A 154 10.09 5.16 13.13
N THR A 155 10.68 4.13 13.72
CA THR A 155 10.81 2.78 13.18
C THR A 155 10.49 1.72 14.22
N SER A 156 10.09 0.55 13.72
CA SER A 156 10.12 -0.67 14.51
C SER A 156 11.14 -1.62 13.88
N ILE A 157 11.86 -2.35 14.73
CA ILE A 157 12.87 -3.32 14.31
C ILE A 157 12.56 -4.65 14.98
N PHE A 158 12.24 -5.64 14.16
CA PHE A 158 12.09 -7.01 14.60
C PHE A 158 12.73 -7.98 13.61
N PHE A 159 13.86 -8.60 13.98
CA PHE A 159 14.56 -9.47 13.04
C PHE A 159 13.94 -10.86 12.90
N THR A 160 13.56 -11.18 11.66
CA THR A 160 12.93 -12.43 11.25
C THR A 160 13.74 -13.13 10.14
N GLY A 161 13.18 -14.20 9.59
CA GLY A 161 13.81 -15.01 8.56
C GLY A 161 14.79 -16.06 9.10
N LYS A 162 15.28 -16.94 8.21
CA LYS A 162 16.12 -18.10 8.56
C LYS A 162 17.38 -17.72 9.36
N ASN A 163 17.96 -16.56 9.07
CA ASN A 163 19.20 -16.09 9.68
C ASN A 163 18.98 -14.95 10.71
N LYS A 164 17.72 -14.54 10.94
CA LYS A 164 17.35 -13.41 11.80
C LYS A 164 18.12 -12.14 11.48
N ASN A 165 18.05 -11.73 10.22
CA ASN A 165 18.81 -10.61 9.64
C ASN A 165 17.95 -9.70 8.75
N GLU A 166 16.66 -9.96 8.65
CA GLU A 166 15.70 -9.17 7.87
C GLU A 166 14.75 -8.50 8.85
N ASN A 167 14.44 -7.21 8.66
CA ASN A 167 13.42 -6.57 9.46
C ASN A 167 12.05 -7.08 9.02
N GLY A 168 11.37 -7.81 9.91
CA GLY A 168 10.04 -8.36 9.69
C GLY A 168 8.92 -7.48 10.22
N SER A 169 9.23 -6.38 10.92
CA SER A 169 8.20 -5.46 11.38
C SER A 169 7.85 -4.41 10.35
N ALA A 170 6.56 -4.16 10.17
CA ALA A 170 6.01 -3.11 9.32
C ALA A 170 5.03 -2.23 10.12
N GLN A 171 5.02 -0.94 9.83
CA GLN A 171 4.10 0.01 10.44
C GLN A 171 2.87 0.19 9.57
N VAL A 172 1.72 0.33 10.23
CA VAL A 172 0.44 0.55 9.57
C VAL A 172 -0.02 1.97 9.87
N LEU A 173 -0.10 2.79 8.83
CA LEU A 173 -0.54 4.18 8.90
C LEU A 173 -1.96 4.29 8.35
N GLU A 174 -2.74 5.23 8.87
CA GLU A 174 -4.05 5.62 8.33
C GLU A 174 -3.96 7.01 7.74
N TYR A 175 -4.46 7.17 6.52
CA TYR A 175 -4.72 8.49 5.97
C TYR A 175 -6.16 8.93 6.28
N ALA A 176 -6.28 10.02 7.03
CA ALA A 176 -7.58 10.61 7.36
C ALA A 176 -7.44 12.13 7.58
N LYS A 177 -8.42 12.90 7.10
CA LYS A 177 -8.52 14.35 7.32
C LYS A 177 -7.23 15.11 6.93
N LYS A 178 -6.67 14.76 5.77
CA LYS A 178 -5.40 15.31 5.23
C LYS A 178 -4.18 15.08 6.12
N ARG A 179 -4.21 14.05 6.96
CA ARG A 179 -3.13 13.70 7.90
C ARG A 179 -2.91 12.19 7.91
N LEU A 180 -1.73 11.81 8.37
CA LEU A 180 -1.41 10.42 8.66
C LEU A 180 -1.42 10.19 10.17
N ARG A 181 -1.94 9.04 10.56
CA ARG A 181 -1.89 8.53 11.93
C ARG A 181 -1.30 7.13 11.93
N THR A 182 -0.34 6.87 12.81
CA THR A 182 0.15 5.51 13.07
C THR A 182 -0.92 4.74 13.84
N LEU A 183 -1.36 3.60 13.30
CA LEU A 183 -2.31 2.71 13.97
C LEU A 183 -1.63 1.67 14.84
N GLY A 184 -0.43 1.25 14.44
CA GLY A 184 0.24 0.12 15.05
C GLY A 184 1.37 -0.45 14.22
N VAL A 185 1.94 -1.52 14.75
CA VAL A 185 3.05 -2.27 14.16
C VAL A 185 2.63 -3.72 14.00
N TYR A 186 2.84 -4.25 12.80
CA TYR A 186 2.77 -5.68 12.51
C TYR A 186 4.18 -6.27 12.63
N ASP A 187 4.36 -7.32 13.43
CA ASP A 187 5.67 -7.96 13.67
C ASP A 187 5.96 -9.18 12.77
N GLY A 188 5.05 -9.50 11.85
CA GLY A 188 5.11 -10.70 11.02
C GLY A 188 4.12 -11.78 11.43
N GLU A 189 3.64 -11.77 12.68
CA GLU A 189 2.68 -12.71 13.24
C GLU A 189 1.42 -12.02 13.78
N SER A 190 1.62 -10.89 14.46
CA SER A 190 0.58 -10.16 15.18
C SER A 190 0.60 -8.67 14.89
N PHE A 191 -0.58 -8.06 14.91
CA PHE A 191 -0.71 -6.60 14.82
C PHE A 191 -0.92 -6.03 16.22
N SER A 192 -0.05 -5.10 16.60
CA SER A 192 -0.08 -4.38 17.87
C SER A 192 -0.52 -2.94 17.65
N HIS A 193 -1.60 -2.52 18.31
CA HIS A 193 -2.10 -1.16 18.20
C HIS A 193 -1.22 -0.18 18.98
N THR A 194 -0.95 0.99 18.40
CA THR A 194 -0.42 2.12 19.16
C THR A 194 -1.57 2.72 19.95
N THR A 195 -1.55 2.57 21.28
CA THR A 195 -2.47 3.30 22.17
C THR A 195 -2.17 4.79 22.08
N GLU A 196 -3.16 5.58 21.63
CA GLU A 196 -3.17 7.05 21.73
C GLU A 196 -3.22 7.54 23.19
#